data_AF-A0A401QDW1-F1
#
_entry.id   AF-A0A401QDW1-F1
#
_cell.length_a   1.000
_cell.length_b   1.000
_cell.length_c   1.000
_cell.angle_alpha   90.00
_cell.angle_beta   90.00
_cell.angle_gamma   90.00
#
_symmetry.space_group_name_H-M   'P 1'
#
loop_
_entity.id
_entity.type
_entity.pdbx_description
1 polymer ?
#
loop_
_entity_poly.entity_id
_entity_poly.type
_entity_poly.pdbx_seq_one_letter_code
_entity_poly.pdbx_strand_id
1 'polypeptide(L)'
;MQSNSPVVSEWIPRVPFSEADTAVFDVKLTGKSKQIVPLYTCIGELSGFVIWCRKGKVAKPKPLPKPRSISFDMRGLSLENESSRIKEEPLVRISKRRTNLEHKDSIYSAENIYGIS
;
A
#
# COMPACT_ATOMS: atom_id res chain seq x y z
N MET A 1 -38.64 2.21 34.45
CA MET A 1 -38.81 1.67 33.09
C MET A 1 -37.62 2.13 32.25
N GLN A 2 -36.52 1.39 32.26
CA GLN A 2 -35.38 1.67 31.40
C GLN A 2 -35.59 0.89 30.11
N SER A 3 -35.90 1.59 29.03
CA SER A 3 -35.96 1.00 27.70
C SER A 3 -34.53 0.72 27.26
N ASN A 4 -34.14 -0.55 27.33
CA ASN A 4 -32.97 -1.04 26.62
C ASN A 4 -33.29 -1.05 25.13
N SER A 5 -33.05 0.08 24.46
CA SER A 5 -33.01 0.16 23.01
C SER A 5 -31.72 -0.53 22.55
N PRO A 6 -31.76 -1.57 21.71
CA PRO A 6 -30.55 -2.19 21.22
C PRO A 6 -29.92 -1.21 20.22
N VAL A 7 -28.81 -0.60 20.60
CA VAL A 7 -27.89 0.01 19.64
C VAL A 7 -27.27 -1.16 18.87
N VAL A 8 -27.97 -1.60 17.83
CA VAL A 8 -27.41 -2.49 16.83
C VAL A 8 -26.32 -1.71 16.11
N SER A 9 -25.10 -1.76 16.67
CA SER A 9 -23.90 -1.45 15.93
C SER A 9 -23.82 -2.46 14.78
N GLU A 10 -24.34 -2.06 13.62
CA GLU A 10 -24.35 -2.87 12.41
C GLU A 10 -22.89 -3.05 11.96
N TRP A 11 -22.31 -4.19 12.32
CA TRP A 11 -20.98 -4.57 11.89
C TRP A 11 -21.05 -4.99 10.42
N ILE A 12 -20.49 -4.18 9.52
CA ILE A 12 -20.36 -4.58 8.12
C ILE A 12 -19.31 -5.70 8.06
N PRO A 13 -19.69 -6.94 7.68
CA PRO A 13 -18.75 -8.04 7.56
C PRO A 13 -17.69 -7.69 6.52
N ARG A 14 -16.42 -7.83 6.89
CA ARG A 14 -15.29 -7.60 5.99
C ARG A 14 -14.88 -8.91 5.36
N VAL A 15 -14.87 -8.95 4.04
CA VAL A 15 -14.42 -10.10 3.25
C VAL A 15 -13.04 -9.76 2.66
N PRO A 16 -12.07 -10.68 2.67
CA PRO A 16 -10.80 -10.48 1.97
C PRO A 16 -11.02 -10.16 0.49
N PHE A 17 -10.16 -9.31 -0.06
CA PHE A 17 -10.25 -8.89 -1.46
C PHE A 17 -10.20 -10.07 -2.45
N SER A 18 -9.46 -11.13 -2.13
CA SER A 18 -9.35 -12.35 -2.95
C SER A 18 -10.67 -13.11 -3.13
N GLU A 19 -11.58 -12.97 -2.18
CA GLU A 19 -12.86 -13.69 -2.12
C GLU A 19 -14.05 -12.82 -2.57
N ALA A 20 -13.86 -11.50 -2.65
CA ALA A 20 -14.92 -10.56 -2.99
C ALA A 20 -15.09 -10.41 -4.52
N ASP A 21 -16.30 -10.66 -5.03
CA ASP A 21 -16.65 -10.35 -6.42
C ASP A 21 -17.01 -8.86 -6.62
N THR A 22 -17.48 -8.20 -5.55
CA THR A 22 -17.85 -6.78 -5.56
C THR A 22 -17.29 -6.05 -4.35
N ALA A 23 -16.98 -4.76 -4.54
CA ALA A 23 -16.47 -3.88 -3.50
C ALA A 23 -17.15 -2.51 -3.57
N VAL A 24 -17.06 -1.75 -2.47
CA VAL A 24 -17.42 -0.34 -2.44
C VAL A 24 -16.23 0.46 -2.97
N PHE A 25 -16.46 1.24 -4.03
CA PHE A 25 -15.44 2.06 -4.69
C PHE A 25 -15.53 3.53 -4.30
N ASP A 26 -16.70 3.96 -3.81
CA ASP A 26 -16.94 5.35 -3.46
C ASP A 26 -18.04 5.46 -2.39
N VAL A 27 -17.89 6.45 -1.51
CA VAL A 27 -18.87 6.80 -0.48
C VAL A 27 -19.09 8.30 -0.56
N LYS A 28 -20.37 8.69 -0.70
CA LYS A 28 -20.76 10.09 -0.84
C LYS A 28 -21.77 10.47 0.22
N LEU A 29 -21.61 11.66 0.78
CA LEU A 29 -22.56 12.27 1.70
C LEU A 29 -23.28 13.41 1.00
N THR A 30 -24.60 13.46 1.13
CA THR A 30 -25.41 14.60 0.66
C THR A 30 -26.30 15.08 1.78
N GLY A 31 -26.71 16.36 1.77
CA GLY A 31 -27.77 16.82 2.69
C GLY A 31 -29.10 16.16 2.32
N LYS A 32 -30.00 15.96 3.29
CA LYS A 32 -31.34 15.38 3.10
C LYS A 32 -32.18 16.07 2.01
N SER A 33 -31.96 17.36 1.76
CA SER A 33 -32.67 18.12 0.72
C SER A 33 -32.04 18.00 -0.67
N LYS A 34 -30.84 17.42 -0.80
CA LYS A 34 -30.16 17.29 -2.08
C LYS A 34 -30.65 16.06 -2.84
N GLN A 35 -30.76 16.22 -4.15
CA GLN A 35 -31.29 15.24 -5.10
C GLN A 35 -30.52 13.91 -5.09
N ILE A 36 -31.24 12.82 -5.41
CA ILE A 36 -30.74 11.46 -5.62
C ILE A 36 -29.45 11.47 -6.44
N VAL A 37 -28.45 10.71 -5.99
CA VAL A 37 -27.17 10.56 -6.69
C VAL A 37 -27.26 9.37 -7.67
N PRO A 38 -27.24 9.60 -8.99
CA PRO A 38 -27.26 8.51 -9.96
C PRO A 38 -26.06 7.58 -9.78
N LEU A 39 -26.24 6.28 -10.02
CA LEU A 39 -25.22 5.22 -9.89
C LEU A 39 -24.77 4.90 -8.45
N TYR A 40 -25.34 5.57 -7.45
CA TYR A 40 -25.09 5.28 -6.05
C TYR A 40 -26.35 4.68 -5.40
N THR A 41 -26.13 3.84 -4.41
CA THR A 41 -27.18 3.26 -3.58
C THR A 41 -27.19 3.94 -2.22
N CYS A 42 -28.36 4.42 -1.80
CA CYS A 42 -28.55 4.94 -0.44
C CYS A 42 -28.41 3.80 0.58
N ILE A 43 -27.57 3.98 1.59
CA ILE A 43 -27.35 3.00 2.66
C ILE A 43 -27.87 3.46 4.01
N GLY A 44 -28.23 4.73 4.16
CA GLY A 44 -28.83 5.23 5.40
C GLY A 44 -28.75 6.75 5.52
N GLU A 45 -29.24 7.25 6.65
CA GLU A 45 -29.17 8.67 6.99
C GLU A 45 -28.57 8.87 8.38
N LEU A 46 -27.75 9.92 8.52
CA LEU A 46 -27.15 10.29 9.78
C LEU A 46 -27.12 11.82 9.91
N SER A 47 -27.71 12.35 10.99
CA SER A 47 -27.62 13.76 11.38
C SER A 47 -27.92 14.79 10.26
N GLY A 48 -28.96 14.54 9.44
CA GLY A 48 -29.30 15.48 8.35
C GLY A 48 -28.60 15.20 7.02
N PHE A 49 -27.77 14.15 6.96
CA PHE A 49 -27.11 13.69 5.75
C PHE A 49 -27.63 12.33 5.32
N VAL A 50 -27.63 12.10 4.01
CA VAL A 50 -27.88 10.81 3.37
C VAL A 50 -26.53 10.23 2.96
N ILE A 51 -26.31 8.97 3.31
CA ILE A 51 -25.10 8.22 3.02
C ILE A 51 -25.36 7.36 1.79
N TRP A 52 -24.51 7.54 0.78
CA TRP A 52 -24.57 6.85 -0.49
C TRP A 52 -23.29 6.04 -0.71
N CYS A 53 -23.40 4.88 -1.33
CA CYS A 53 -22.23 4.10 -1.76
C CYS A 53 -22.32 3.73 -3.25
N ARG A 54 -21.18 3.68 -3.93
CA ARG A 54 -21.06 3.09 -5.26
C ARG A 54 -20.33 1.76 -5.15
N LYS A 55 -21.02 0.69 -5.54
CA LYS A 55 -20.46 -0.67 -5.59
C LYS A 55 -20.07 -1.00 -7.03
N GLY A 56 -19.02 -1.80 -7.18
CA GLY A 56 -18.52 -2.22 -8.49
C GLY A 56 -17.92 -3.62 -8.43
N LYS A 57 -17.60 -4.19 -9.59
CA LYS A 57 -16.91 -5.49 -9.67
C LYS A 57 -15.44 -5.32 -9.34
N VAL A 58 -14.90 -6.26 -8.59
CA VAL A 58 -13.46 -6.34 -8.30
C VAL A 58 -12.77 -7.05 -9.45
N ALA A 59 -11.71 -6.45 -9.99
CA ALA A 59 -10.86 -7.12 -10.96
C ALA A 59 -10.02 -8.19 -10.24
N LYS A 60 -10.27 -9.47 -10.55
CA LYS A 60 -9.47 -10.56 -9.99
C LYS A 60 -8.04 -10.46 -10.55
N PRO A 61 -7.00 -10.56 -9.70
CA PRO A 61 -5.63 -10.58 -10.18
C PRO A 61 -5.46 -11.74 -11.15
N LYS A 62 -4.82 -11.48 -12.30
CA LYS A 62 -4.50 -12.55 -13.24
C LYS A 62 -3.59 -13.54 -12.54
N PRO A 63 -3.83 -14.86 -12.66
CA PRO A 63 -2.94 -15.85 -12.09
C PRO A 63 -1.53 -15.59 -12.62
N LEU A 64 -0.58 -15.38 -11.71
CA LEU A 64 0.81 -15.27 -12.10
C LEU A 64 1.24 -16.62 -12.71
N PRO A 65 2.07 -16.61 -13.76
CA PRO A 65 2.63 -17.83 -14.29
C PRO A 65 3.36 -18.57 -13.18
N LYS A 66 3.32 -19.91 -13.22
CA LYS A 66 4.00 -20.76 -12.25
C LYS A 66 5.45 -20.27 -12.06
N PRO A 67 5.87 -19.95 -10.80
CA PRO A 67 7.25 -19.55 -10.55
C PRO A 67 8.18 -20.65 -11.08
N ARG A 68 9.09 -20.28 -11.99
CA ARG A 68 10.17 -21.18 -12.38
C ARG A 68 11.13 -21.27 -11.19
N SER A 69 11.62 -22.46 -10.88
CA SER A 69 12.62 -22.59 -9.81
C SER A 69 13.84 -21.78 -10.20
N ILE A 70 14.17 -20.79 -9.38
CA ILE A 70 15.47 -20.13 -9.46
C ILE A 70 16.54 -21.12 -8.97
N SER A 71 17.64 -21.25 -9.71
CA SER A 71 18.76 -22.07 -9.28
C SER A 71 19.32 -21.53 -7.96
N PHE A 72 19.99 -22.40 -7.19
CA PHE A 72 20.59 -22.06 -5.91
C PHE A 72 21.49 -20.81 -6.02
N ASP A 73 22.28 -20.73 -7.10
CA ASP A 73 23.22 -19.63 -7.34
C ASP A 73 22.52 -18.29 -7.63
N MET A 74 21.34 -18.33 -8.26
CA MET A 74 20.58 -17.11 -8.60
C MET A 74 19.81 -16.53 -7.41
N ARG A 75 19.63 -17.29 -6.31
CA ARG A 75 19.06 -16.75 -5.06
C ARG A 75 19.95 -15.68 -4.43
N GLY A 76 21.28 -15.81 -4.57
CA GLY A 76 22.23 -14.81 -4.08
C GLY A 76 22.17 -13.46 -4.81
N LEU A 77 21.45 -13.40 -5.94
CA LEU A 77 21.25 -12.20 -6.74
C LEU A 77 19.84 -11.57 -6.55
N SER A 78 19.02 -12.11 -5.66
CA SER A 78 17.67 -11.58 -5.41
C SER A 78 17.73 -10.21 -4.71
N LEU A 79 17.06 -9.21 -5.29
CA LEU A 79 16.91 -7.87 -4.70
C LEU A 79 15.72 -7.79 -3.72
N GLU A 80 15.04 -8.91 -3.42
CA GLU A 80 13.94 -8.94 -2.44
C GLU A 80 14.49 -8.49 -1.07
N ASN A 81 14.18 -7.25 -0.71
CA ASN A 81 14.65 -6.62 0.52
C ASN A 81 14.08 -7.38 1.72
N GLU A 82 14.94 -8.08 2.48
CA GLU A 82 14.67 -8.74 3.78
C GLU A 82 14.29 -7.70 4.87
N SER A 83 13.30 -6.86 4.59
CA SER A 83 12.81 -5.80 5.48
C SER A 83 11.48 -6.14 6.14
N SER A 84 10.88 -7.30 5.83
CA SER A 84 9.62 -7.74 6.43
C SER A 84 9.79 -8.64 7.67
N ARG A 85 11.01 -8.89 8.16
CA ARG A 85 11.22 -9.51 9.47
C ARG A 85 11.31 -8.44 10.57
N ILE A 86 10.21 -7.74 10.82
CA ILE A 86 10.10 -6.93 12.04
C ILE A 86 9.86 -7.89 13.21
N LYS A 87 10.90 -8.11 14.01
CA LYS A 87 10.77 -8.55 15.41
C LYS A 87 11.17 -7.35 16.28
N GLU A 88 10.32 -7.05 17.26
CA GLU A 88 10.38 -5.88 18.14
C GLU A 88 11.62 -5.91 19.07
N GLU A 89 12.40 -4.81 19.05
CA GLU A 89 13.30 -4.18 20.08
C GLU A 89 14.21 -4.99 21.04
N PRO A 90 15.37 -4.45 21.56
CA PRO A 90 15.65 -3.03 21.81
C PRO A 90 16.95 -2.45 21.22
N LEU A 91 16.91 -1.12 21.12
CA LEU A 91 18.00 -0.18 20.90
C LEU A 91 19.36 -0.56 21.54
N VAL A 92 20.43 -0.06 20.90
CA VAL A 92 21.82 0.13 21.36
C VAL A 92 22.80 -0.99 20.96
N ARG A 93 23.56 -0.74 19.88
CA ARG A 93 25.03 -0.52 19.96
C ARG A 93 25.59 -0.05 18.62
N ILE A 94 25.90 1.23 18.59
CA ILE A 94 26.80 1.89 17.65
C ILE A 94 28.11 1.09 17.56
N SER A 95 28.48 0.64 16.35
CA SER A 95 29.85 0.28 16.05
C SER A 95 30.27 0.90 14.72
N LYS A 96 30.96 2.03 14.85
CA LYS A 96 31.69 2.72 13.78
C LYS A 96 32.65 1.74 13.10
N ARG A 97 32.53 1.56 11.79
CA ARG A 97 33.69 1.35 10.92
C ARG A 97 33.67 2.44 9.85
N ARG A 98 34.31 3.56 10.17
CA ARG A 98 34.80 4.52 9.19
C ARG A 98 35.91 3.82 8.41
N THR A 99 35.78 3.68 7.11
CA THR A 99 36.94 3.57 6.21
C THR A 99 37.10 4.95 5.59
N ASN A 100 38.04 5.72 6.14
CA ASN A 100 38.47 6.98 5.58
C ASN A 100 39.24 6.65 4.30
N LEU A 101 38.67 6.93 3.13
CA LEU A 101 39.38 6.86 1.86
C LEU A 101 40.09 8.20 1.67
N GLU A 102 41.27 8.33 2.26
CA GLU A 102 42.15 9.49 2.11
C GLU A 102 43.27 9.15 1.12
N HIS A 103 43.20 9.71 -0.09
CA HIS A 103 44.31 10.05 -1.02
C HIS A 103 43.70 10.30 -2.41
N LYS A 104 43.95 11.38 -3.16
CA LYS A 104 44.88 12.51 -3.07
C LYS A 104 44.42 13.50 -4.14
N ASP A 105 44.27 14.79 -3.83
CA ASP A 105 44.06 15.81 -4.86
C ASP A 105 45.35 15.95 -5.70
N SER A 106 45.31 15.52 -6.95
CA SER A 106 46.30 15.91 -7.96
C SER A 106 45.59 16.71 -9.03
N ILE A 107 45.74 18.01 -8.90
CA ILE A 107 45.27 19.07 -9.78
C ILE A 107 45.85 18.88 -11.19
N TYR A 108 44.97 18.72 -12.19
CA TYR A 108 45.13 19.07 -13.61
C TYR A 108 46.28 18.44 -14.42
N SER A 109 45.95 17.59 -15.41
CA SER A 109 46.08 18.00 -16.82
C SER A 109 45.23 17.08 -17.71
N ALA A 110 44.13 17.60 -18.22
CA ALA A 110 43.19 16.92 -19.12
C ALA A 110 43.61 17.05 -20.59
N GLU A 111 44.91 17.09 -20.88
CA GLU A 111 45.41 17.45 -22.23
C GLU A 111 45.36 16.32 -23.27
N ASN A 112 44.89 15.11 -22.92
CA ASN A 112 44.80 14.00 -23.88
C ASN A 112 43.43 13.28 -23.89
N ILE A 113 42.35 13.91 -23.40
CA ILE A 113 41.02 13.25 -23.36
C ILE A 113 40.37 13.10 -24.74
N TYR A 114 40.81 13.87 -25.74
CA TYR A 114 40.38 13.67 -27.12
C TYR A 114 41.60 13.29 -27.97
N GLY A 115 41.96 12.01 -27.93
CA GLY A 115 42.99 11.40 -28.77
C GLY A 115 42.56 11.31 -30.24
N ILE A 116 42.61 12.45 -30.93
CA ILE A 116 42.51 12.56 -32.39
C ILE A 116 43.72 13.39 -32.85
N SER A 117 44.76 12.69 -33.30
CA SER A 117 45.82 13.20 -34.19
C SER A 117 45.51 12.81 -35.62
#